data_AF-W8S2Q3-F1
#
_entry.id   AF-W8S2Q3-F1
#
_cell.length_a   1.000
_cell.length_b   1.000
_cell.length_c   1.000
_cell.angle_alpha   90.00
_cell.angle_beta   90.00
_cell.angle_gamma   90.00
#
_symmetry.space_group_name_H-M   'P 1'
#
loop_
_entity.id
_entity.type
_entity.pdbx_description
1 polymer ?
#
loop_
_entity_poly.entity_id
_entity_poly.type
_entity_poly.pdbx_seq_one_letter_code
_entity_poly.pdbx_strand_id
1 'polypeptide(L)' 'MSKPKQTKTETVRAMLAQPQGASLEAICKATGWQPHSARAVLSGFRKAGYQIERSAPERGKTSGSIYRITAEPEAAE' A
#
# COMPACT_ATOMS: atom_id res chain seq x y z
N MET A 1 -0.21 24.92 -0.29
CA MET A 1 -0.44 23.76 -1.19
C MET A 1 0.91 23.14 -1.56
N SER A 2 1.47 22.31 -0.67
CA SER A 2 2.75 21.65 -0.94
C SER A 2 2.48 20.45 -1.82
N LYS A 3 2.78 20.59 -3.11
CA LYS A 3 2.80 19.50 -4.10
C LYS A 3 3.54 18.32 -3.47
N PRO A 4 2.92 17.14 -3.27
CA PRO A 4 3.60 16.07 -2.60
C PRO A 4 4.80 15.71 -3.46
N LYS A 5 5.98 15.87 -2.84
CA LYS A 5 7.24 15.40 -3.38
C LYS A 5 7.00 13.94 -3.71
N GLN A 6 7.09 13.53 -4.98
CA GLN A 6 6.89 12.14 -5.42
C GLN A 6 7.73 11.23 -4.52
N THR A 7 7.12 10.74 -3.46
CA THR A 7 7.78 9.97 -2.44
C THR A 7 7.56 8.52 -2.79
N LYS A 8 8.50 7.65 -2.41
CA LYS A 8 8.31 6.20 -2.54
C LYS A 8 6.94 5.75 -1.99
N THR A 9 6.42 6.46 -0.99
CA THR A 9 5.06 6.32 -0.44
C THR A 9 3.95 6.56 -1.47
N GLU A 10 4.03 7.59 -2.32
CA GLU A 10 3.05 7.81 -3.40
C GLU A 10 3.08 6.69 -4.44
N THR A 11 4.26 6.16 -4.77
CA THR A 11 4.36 4.97 -5.63
C THR A 11 3.60 3.80 -4.99
N VAL A 12 3.78 3.56 -3.69
CA VAL A 12 3.03 2.51 -2.97
C VAL A 12 1.54 2.77 -2.98
N ARG A 13 1.09 4.01 -2.73
CA ARG A 13 -0.34 4.38 -2.81
C ARG A 13 -0.90 4.05 -4.19
N ALA A 14 -0.23 4.46 -5.26
CA ALA A 14 -0.66 4.19 -6.63
C ALA A 14 -0.75 2.68 -6.90
N MET A 15 0.23 1.88 -6.43
CA MET A 15 0.20 0.42 -6.55
C MET A 15 -0.96 -0.21 -5.79
N LEU A 16 -1.28 0.29 -4.59
CA LEU A 16 -2.38 -0.22 -3.76
C LEU A 16 -3.76 0.21 -4.25
N ALA A 17 -3.85 1.37 -4.92
CA ALA A 17 -5.09 1.89 -5.52
C ALA A 17 -5.46 1.14 -6.82
N GLN A 18 -4.53 0.36 -7.39
CA GLN A 18 -4.83 -0.52 -8.52
C GLN A 18 -5.86 -1.59 -8.13
N PRO A 19 -6.72 -2.02 -9.07
CA PRO A 19 -7.67 -3.09 -8.79
C PRO A 19 -6.96 -4.40 -8.43
N GLN A 20 -5.78 -4.73 -8.95
CA GLN A 20 -5.08 -5.92 -8.47
C GLN A 20 -4.54 -5.81 -7.03
N GLY A 21 -4.46 -4.59 -6.47
CA GLY A 21 -3.70 -4.31 -5.24
C GLY A 21 -2.21 -4.60 -5.41
N ALA A 22 -1.48 -4.63 -4.29
CA ALA A 22 -0.07 -4.99 -4.27
C ALA A 22 0.28 -5.87 -3.07
N SER A 23 1.16 -6.85 -3.29
CA SER A 23 1.74 -7.64 -2.21
C SER A 23 2.85 -6.87 -1.51
N LEU A 24 3.15 -7.27 -0.27
CA LEU A 24 4.31 -6.75 0.48
C LEU A 24 5.62 -6.91 -0.31
N GLU A 25 5.79 -8.05 -0.99
CA GLU A 25 6.96 -8.32 -1.83
C GLU A 25 7.03 -7.39 -3.05
N ALA A 26 5.90 -7.14 -3.73
CA ALA A 26 5.85 -6.23 -4.86
C ALA A 26 6.21 -4.79 -4.44
N ILE A 27 5.70 -4.35 -3.29
CA ILE A 27 6.03 -3.06 -2.69
C ILE A 27 7.53 -2.97 -2.40
N CYS A 28 8.09 -3.98 -1.73
CA CYS A 28 9.52 -4.06 -1.44
C CYS A 28 10.36 -4.01 -2.72
N LYS A 29 9.97 -4.75 -3.77
CA LYS A 29 10.70 -4.83 -5.04
C LYS A 29 10.66 -3.51 -5.82
N ALA A 30 9.53 -2.81 -5.81
CA ALA A 30 9.37 -1.52 -6.48
C ALA A 30 10.07 -0.36 -5.74
N THR A 31 10.11 -0.41 -4.40
CA THR A 31 10.65 0.70 -3.58
C THR A 31 12.09 0.48 -3.10
N GLY A 32 12.57 -0.77 -3.16
CA GLY A 32 13.80 -1.22 -2.51
C GLY A 32 13.69 -1.30 -0.98
N TRP A 33 12.49 -1.25 -0.42
CA TRP A 33 12.30 -1.29 1.03
C TRP A 33 12.32 -2.69 1.59
N GLN A 34 12.75 -2.80 2.86
CA GLN A 34 12.58 -4.01 3.63
C GLN A 34 11.11 -4.20 4.05
N PRO A 35 10.68 -5.45 4.35
CA PRO A 35 9.29 -5.75 4.69
C PRO A 35 8.73 -4.96 5.86
N HIS A 36 9.56 -4.64 6.87
CA HIS A 36 9.13 -3.87 8.03
C HIS A 36 8.84 -2.40 7.67
N SER A 37 9.60 -1.79 6.76
CA SER A 37 9.36 -0.42 6.29
C SER A 37 8.08 -0.33 5.47
N ALA A 38 7.84 -1.30 4.58
CA ALA A 38 6.60 -1.40 3.83
C ALA A 38 5.39 -1.56 4.77
N ARG A 39 5.50 -2.38 5.83
CA ARG A 39 4.47 -2.49 6.87
C ARG A 39 4.26 -1.18 7.64
N ALA A 40 5.33 -0.45 7.94
CA ALA A 40 5.22 0.86 8.60
C ALA A 40 4.41 1.85 7.73
N VAL A 41 4.64 1.86 6.42
CA VAL A 41 3.87 2.69 5.47
C VAL A 41 2.41 2.27 5.37
N LEU A 42 2.12 0.97 5.29
CA LEU A 42 0.74 0.46 5.31
C LEU A 42 0.00 0.86 6.59
N SER A 43 0.68 0.82 7.74
CA SER A 43 0.15 1.31 9.01
C SER A 43 -0.05 2.82 9.01
N GLY A 44 0.88 3.57 8.42
CA GLY A 44 0.78 5.01 8.22
C GLY A 44 -0.44 5.41 7.38
N PHE A 45 -0.72 4.70 6.29
CA PHE A 45 -1.91 4.91 5.48
C PHE A 45 -3.20 4.67 6.27
N ARG A 46 -3.27 3.58 7.04
CA ARG A 46 -4.44 3.34 7.93
C ARG A 46 -4.66 4.47 8.92
N LYS A 47 -3.58 5.00 9.52
CA LYS A 47 -3.65 6.15 10.43
C LYS A 47 -4.05 7.44 9.72
N ALA A 48 -3.65 7.60 8.47
CA ALA A 48 -4.05 8.74 7.64
C ALA A 48 -5.49 8.62 7.11
N GLY A 49 -6.23 7.55 7.44
CA GLY A 49 -7.63 7.35 7.08
C GLY A 49 -7.87 6.55 5.79
N TYR A 50 -6.82 5.97 5.19
CA TYR A 50 -7.00 5.07 4.05
C TYR A 50 -7.57 3.72 4.53
N GLN A 51 -8.64 3.25 3.89
CA GLN A 51 -9.10 1.88 4.06
C GLN A 51 -8.24 0.94 3.22
N ILE A 52 -7.40 0.15 3.90
CA ILE A 52 -6.61 -0.91 3.27
C ILE A 52 -7.23 -2.26 3.60
N GLU A 53 -7.82 -2.88 2.58
CA GLU A 53 -8.25 -4.27 2.62
C GLU A 53 -7.04 -5.19 2.42
N ARG A 54 -7.06 -6.32 3.12
CA ARG A 54 -6.06 -7.38 2.99
C ARG A 54 -6.76 -8.63 2.51
N SER A 55 -6.45 -9.05 1.30
CA SER A 55 -6.93 -10.33 0.78
C SER A 55 -5.91 -11.42 1.10
N ALA A 56 -6.40 -12.55 1.62
CA ALA A 56 -5.59 -13.74 1.82
C ALA A 56 -5.07 -14.23 0.47
N PRO A 57 -3.88 -14.84 0.41
CA PRO A 57 -3.43 -15.44 -0.83
C PRO A 57 -4.39 -16.56 -1.24
N GLU A 58 -4.56 -16.73 -2.56
CA GLU A 58 -5.31 -17.87 -3.08
C GLU A 58 -4.78 -19.19 -2.49
N ARG A 59 -5.70 -20.08 -2.16
CA ARG A 59 -5.41 -21.34 -1.46
C ARG A 59 -4.35 -22.12 -2.24
N GLY A 60 -3.17 -22.27 -1.66
CA GLY A 60 -2.04 -22.99 -2.27
C GLY A 60 -0.89 -22.12 -2.78
N LYS A 61 -0.99 -20.78 -2.73
CA LYS A 61 0.15 -19.88 -3.00
C LYS A 61 0.80 -19.41 -1.71
N THR A 62 2.12 -19.59 -1.61
CA THR A 62 3.01 -18.96 -0.61
C THR A 62 3.23 -17.47 -0.88
N SER A 63 2.56 -16.90 -1.89
CA SER A 63 2.70 -15.49 -2.23
C SER A 63 2.10 -14.64 -1.12
N GLY A 64 2.82 -13.63 -0.64
CA GLY A 64 2.38 -12.82 0.51
C GLY A 64 1.00 -12.20 0.32
N SER A 65 0.32 -11.87 1.42
CA SER A 65 -0.99 -11.21 1.40
C SER A 65 -1.03 -9.99 0.47
N ILE A 66 -2.14 -9.83 -0.26
CA ILE A 66 -2.37 -8.69 -1.14
C ILE A 66 -3.04 -7.58 -0.33
N TYR A 67 -2.55 -6.36 -0.49
CA TYR A 67 -3.11 -5.16 0.12
C TYR A 67 -3.73 -4.29 -0.97
N ARG A 68 -4.90 -3.72 -0.69
CA ARG A 68 -5.64 -2.87 -1.64
C ARG A 68 -6.25 -1.68 -0.91
N ILE A 69 -6.16 -0.49 -1.49
CA ILE A 69 -6.89 0.68 -1.00
C ILE A 69 -8.31 0.59 -1.56
N THR A 70 -9.30 0.49 -0.67
CA THR A 70 -10.73 0.43 -1.03
C THR A 70 -11.46 1.75 -0.77
N ALA A 71 -10.92 2.58 0.11
CA ALA A 71 -11.33 3.96 0.28
C ALA A 71 -10.10 4.80 0.57
N GLU A 72 -10.00 5.93 -0.13
CA GLU A 72 -9.05 6.97 0.22
C GLU A 72 -9.67 7.79 1.36
N PRO A 73 -8.88 8.32 2.31
CA PRO A 73 -9.40 9.30 3.22
C PRO A 73 -9.94 10.42 2.34
N GLU A 74 -11.19 10.82 2.57
CA GLU A 74 -11.71 12.07 2.08
C GLU A 74 -10.71 13.13 2.56
N ALA A 75 -9.80 13.51 1.67
CA ALA A 75 -8.76 14.46 2.00
C ALA A 75 -9.51 15.76 2.23
N ALA A 76 -9.62 16.16 3.49
CA ALA A 76 -9.93 17.53 3.86
C ALA A 76 -9.06 18.43 2.98
N GLU A 77 -9.73 19.17 2.09
CA GLU A 77 -9.16 20.21 1.24
C GLU A 77 -8.39 21.26 2.05
#